data_AF-A0A6H9RVX0-F1
#
_entry.id   AF-A0A6H9RVX0-F1
#
_cell.length_a   1.000
_cell.length_b   1.000
_cell.length_c   1.000
_cell.angle_alpha   90.00
_cell.angle_beta   90.00
_cell.angle_gamma   90.00
#
_symmetry.space_group_name_H-M   'P 1'
#
loop_
_entity.id
_entity.type
_entity.pdbx_description
1 polymer ?
#
loop_
_entity_poly.entity_id
_entity_poly.type
_entity_poly.pdbx_seq_one_letter_code
_entity_poly.pdbx_strand_id
1 'polypeptide(L)'
;MKNNNSLLRHLPWLLLAVVGACALGVVALRRGEAINALWIVVAAVAIYLVAYRYYSLFIANNVMQLDARRATPAVLNNDGLDYVPTNKHILFGHHFAAIAGAGPLVGPVLAAQMGYLPGTLWLIAGVVLAGAVQDFMVLFLSTRRNGRSLGDMVREEMGRIPGTIALFGCFL
;
A
#
# COMPACT_ATOMS: atom_id res chain seq x y z
N MET A 1 -15.50 -34.58 -6.27
CA MET A 1 -14.59 -34.55 -5.09
C MET A 1 -13.96 -33.16 -5.00
N LYS A 2 -14.43 -32.30 -4.10
CA LYS A 2 -13.87 -30.95 -3.88
C LYS A 2 -12.50 -31.11 -3.20
N ASN A 3 -11.47 -30.56 -3.82
CA ASN A 3 -10.07 -30.76 -3.48
C ASN A 3 -9.75 -30.19 -2.07
N ASN A 4 -9.46 -31.05 -1.08
CA ASN A 4 -9.05 -30.65 0.29
C ASN A 4 -7.74 -29.82 0.33
N ASN A 5 -7.05 -29.70 -0.81
CA ASN A 5 -5.81 -28.97 -0.96
C ASN A 5 -5.96 -27.44 -0.90
N SER A 6 -7.17 -26.87 -0.95
CA SER A 6 -7.33 -25.41 -0.81
C SER A 6 -7.07 -24.94 0.62
N LEU A 7 -7.55 -25.67 1.63
CA LEU A 7 -7.37 -25.32 3.05
C LEU A 7 -5.90 -25.43 3.46
N LEU A 8 -5.21 -26.48 3.01
CA LEU A 8 -3.77 -26.67 3.26
C LEU A 8 -2.91 -25.53 2.68
N ARG A 9 -3.32 -24.91 1.57
CA ARG A 9 -2.62 -23.75 0.99
C ARG A 9 -2.75 -22.48 1.81
N HIS A 10 -3.77 -22.38 2.67
CA HIS A 10 -3.96 -21.24 3.58
C HIS A 10 -3.30 -21.45 4.95
N LEU A 11 -2.95 -22.69 5.30
CA LEU A 11 -2.30 -23.05 6.57
C LEU A 11 -1.04 -22.22 6.89
N PRO A 12 -0.10 -21.98 5.94
CA PRO A 12 1.09 -21.16 6.21
C PRO A 12 0.74 -19.70 6.53
N TRP A 13 -0.30 -19.16 5.89
CA TRP A 13 -0.77 -17.79 6.13
C TRP A 13 -1.48 -17.66 7.47
N LEU A 14 -2.19 -18.71 7.88
CA LEU A 14 -2.82 -18.81 9.19
C LEU A 14 -1.77 -18.86 10.29
N LEU A 15 -0.71 -19.64 10.10
CA LEU A 15 0.46 -19.65 11.00
C LEU A 15 1.12 -18.27 11.08
N LEU A 16 1.32 -17.60 9.94
CA LEU A 16 1.88 -16.25 9.90
C LEU A 16 1.01 -15.24 10.66
N ALA A 17 -0.31 -15.31 10.49
CA ALA A 17 -1.27 -14.46 11.21
C ALA A 17 -1.22 -14.71 12.72
N VAL A 18 -1.14 -15.98 13.14
CA VAL A 18 -1.02 -16.35 14.56
C VAL A 18 0.30 -15.83 15.14
N VAL A 19 1.42 -15.96 14.43
CA VAL A 19 2.71 -15.41 14.85
C VAL A 19 2.63 -13.88 15.01
N GLY A 20 2.02 -13.19 14.05
CA GLY A 20 1.82 -11.73 14.13
C GLY A 20 0.93 -11.33 15.31
N ALA A 21 -0.16 -12.07 15.56
CA ALA A 21 -1.06 -11.83 16.68
C ALA A 21 -0.37 -12.08 18.04
N CYS A 22 0.42 -13.15 18.15
CA CYS A 22 1.22 -13.43 19.34
C CYS A 22 2.26 -12.33 19.58
N ALA A 23 2.97 -11.88 18.53
CA ALA A 23 3.95 -10.81 18.63
C ALA A 23 3.31 -9.47 19.07
N LEU A 24 2.17 -9.09 18.49
CA LEU A 24 1.39 -7.94 18.96
C LEU A 24 0.89 -8.11 20.39
N GLY A 25 0.44 -9.30 20.77
CA GLY A 25 -0.01 -9.61 22.13
C GLY A 25 1.11 -9.44 23.16
N VAL A 26 2.33 -9.90 22.83
CA VAL A 26 3.51 -9.70 23.67
C VAL A 26 3.82 -8.20 23.84
N VAL A 27 3.80 -7.43 22.76
CA VAL A 27 4.02 -5.96 22.78
C VAL A 27 2.93 -5.24 23.59
N ALA A 28 1.68 -5.69 23.51
CA ALA A 28 0.56 -5.06 24.21
C ALA A 28 0.54 -5.36 25.73
N LEU A 29 0.94 -6.57 26.13
CA LEU A 29 0.81 -7.07 27.51
C LEU A 29 2.08 -6.85 28.35
N ARG A 30 3.27 -6.83 27.75
CA ARG A 30 4.55 -6.58 28.46
C ARG A 30 4.78 -5.07 28.63
N ARG A 31 4.01 -4.42 29.50
CA ARG A 31 4.26 -3.02 29.91
C ARG A 31 5.23 -2.98 31.09
N GLY A 32 6.49 -2.59 30.87
CA GLY A 32 7.47 -2.35 31.93
C GLY A 32 8.92 -2.76 31.62
N GLU A 33 9.15 -3.58 30.60
CA GLU A 33 10.49 -3.93 30.09
C GLU A 33 10.78 -3.17 28.79
N ALA A 34 12.07 -3.02 28.43
CA ALA A 34 12.45 -2.50 27.12
C ALA A 34 11.90 -3.42 26.02
N ILE A 35 10.79 -3.02 25.38
CA ILE A 35 10.17 -3.78 24.29
C ILE A 35 11.18 -3.87 23.16
N ASN A 36 11.64 -5.08 22.85
CA ASN A 36 12.55 -5.29 21.73
C ASN A 36 11.83 -4.97 20.41
N ALA A 37 12.39 -4.03 19.64
CA ALA A 37 11.87 -3.61 18.34
C ALA A 37 11.64 -4.78 17.37
N LEU A 38 12.37 -5.88 17.55
CA LEU A 38 12.17 -7.13 16.80
C LEU A 38 10.72 -7.61 16.82
N TRP A 39 10.02 -7.52 17.96
CA TRP A 39 8.63 -7.98 18.07
C TRP A 39 7.69 -7.15 17.20
N ILE A 40 7.91 -5.84 17.12
CA ILE A 40 7.11 -4.94 16.28
C ILE A 40 7.39 -5.21 14.80
N VAL A 41 8.66 -5.38 14.43
CA VAL A 41 9.03 -5.66 13.04
C VAL A 41 8.43 -6.99 12.58
N VAL A 42 8.54 -8.04 13.39
CA VAL A 42 7.97 -9.36 13.07
C VAL A 42 6.44 -9.28 12.97
N ALA A 43 5.78 -8.59 13.91
CA ALA A 43 4.34 -8.36 13.87
C ALA A 43 3.91 -7.61 12.60
N ALA A 44 4.57 -6.50 12.27
CA ALA A 44 4.25 -5.68 11.10
C ALA A 44 4.45 -6.46 9.80
N VAL A 45 5.59 -7.14 9.64
CA VAL A 45 5.87 -7.97 8.45
C VAL A 45 4.83 -9.08 8.29
N ALA A 46 4.48 -9.77 9.37
CA ALA A 46 3.46 -10.82 9.34
C ALA A 46 2.10 -10.27 8.88
N ILE A 47 1.66 -9.14 9.45
CA ILE A 47 0.40 -8.50 9.09
C ILE A 47 0.42 -8.02 7.64
N TYR A 48 1.49 -7.38 7.20
CA TYR A 48 1.62 -6.88 5.82
C TYR A 48 1.62 -8.02 4.80
N LEU A 49 2.27 -9.15 5.09
CA LEU A 49 2.25 -10.31 4.22
C LEU A 49 0.85 -10.92 4.10
N VAL A 50 0.13 -11.07 5.22
CA VAL A 50 -1.26 -11.56 5.21
C VAL A 50 -2.17 -10.58 4.46
N ALA A 51 -2.07 -9.28 4.75
CA ALA A 51 -2.85 -8.24 4.09
C ALA A 51 -2.55 -8.16 2.59
N TYR A 52 -1.27 -8.24 2.19
CA TYR A 52 -0.87 -8.31 0.80
C TYR A 52 -1.49 -9.53 0.12
N ARG A 53 -1.55 -10.69 0.78
CA ARG A 53 -2.13 -11.88 0.16
C ARG A 53 -3.66 -11.82 0.02
N TYR A 54 -4.39 -11.36 1.02
CA TYR A 54 -5.86 -11.44 0.98
C TYR A 54 -6.50 -10.12 0.57
N TYR A 55 -6.11 -9.03 1.22
CA TYR A 55 -6.73 -7.72 1.05
C TYR A 55 -6.32 -7.08 -0.28
N SER A 56 -5.03 -7.13 -0.66
CA SER A 56 -4.62 -6.59 -1.97
C SER A 56 -5.26 -7.33 -3.14
N LEU A 57 -5.39 -8.66 -3.04
CA LEU A 57 -6.07 -9.49 -4.04
C LEU A 57 -7.57 -9.21 -4.11
N PHE A 58 -8.21 -8.93 -2.97
CA PHE A 58 -9.60 -8.49 -2.94
C PHE A 58 -9.78 -7.17 -3.67
N ILE A 59 -8.95 -6.17 -3.39
CA ILE A 59 -9.01 -4.85 -4.04
C ILE A 59 -8.71 -4.98 -5.53
N ALA A 60 -7.65 -5.70 -5.90
CA ALA A 60 -7.23 -5.91 -7.28
C ALA A 60 -8.33 -6.54 -8.14
N ASN A 61 -8.99 -7.60 -7.64
CA ASN A 61 -9.94 -8.37 -8.44
C ASN A 61 -11.37 -7.83 -8.34
N ASN A 62 -11.85 -7.48 -7.14
CA ASN A 62 -13.26 -7.12 -6.94
C ASN A 62 -13.52 -5.63 -7.11
N VAL A 63 -12.59 -4.77 -6.65
CA VAL A 63 -12.78 -3.31 -6.66
C VAL A 63 -12.26 -2.71 -7.96
N MET A 64 -10.98 -2.95 -8.28
CA MET A 64 -10.32 -2.32 -9.44
C MET A 64 -10.45 -3.13 -10.72
N GLN A 65 -10.77 -4.43 -10.61
CA GLN A 65 -10.90 -5.37 -11.73
C GLN A 65 -9.70 -5.28 -12.69
N LEU A 66 -8.51 -5.62 -12.18
CA LEU A 66 -7.28 -5.66 -12.96
C LEU A 66 -7.44 -6.61 -14.15
N ASP A 67 -7.14 -6.12 -15.35
CA ASP A 67 -7.07 -6.94 -16.56
C ASP A 67 -5.63 -6.98 -17.09
N ALA A 68 -5.02 -8.15 -17.05
CA ALA A 68 -3.65 -8.38 -17.52
C ALA A 68 -3.53 -8.33 -19.06
N ARG A 69 -4.64 -8.36 -19.79
CA ARG A 69 -4.66 -8.28 -21.27
C ARG A 69 -4.66 -6.85 -21.77
N ARG A 70 -4.90 -5.87 -20.90
CA ARG A 70 -4.93 -4.46 -21.27
C ARG A 70 -3.52 -3.89 -21.33
N ALA A 71 -3.11 -3.43 -22.51
CA ALA A 71 -1.84 -2.75 -22.68
C ALA A 71 -1.80 -1.44 -21.87
N THR A 72 -0.67 -1.17 -21.23
CA THR A 72 -0.45 0.08 -20.48
C THR A 72 -0.13 1.23 -21.45
N PRO A 73 -0.32 2.51 -21.03
CA PRO A 73 0.02 3.66 -21.86
C PRO A 73 1.47 3.65 -22.36
N ALA A 74 2.40 3.12 -21.55
CA ALA A 74 3.80 2.96 -21.92
C ALA A 74 4.00 2.11 -23.19
N VAL A 75 3.13 1.12 -23.43
CA VAL A 75 3.18 0.25 -24.62
C VAL A 75 2.40 0.86 -25.78
N LEU A 76 1.27 1.51 -25.51
CA LEU A 76 0.40 2.09 -26.52
C LEU A 76 0.98 3.35 -27.17
N ASN A 77 1.57 4.24 -26.37
CA ASN A 77 2.03 5.56 -26.79
C ASN A 77 3.57 5.65 -26.81
N ASN A 78 4.26 4.51 -26.99
CA ASN A 78 5.72 4.36 -26.88
C ASN A 78 6.52 5.36 -27.74
N ASP A 79 6.78 6.54 -27.19
CA ASP A 79 7.36 7.70 -27.87
C ASP A 79 8.85 7.87 -27.55
N GLY A 80 9.39 7.08 -26.64
CA GLY A 80 10.79 7.15 -26.23
C GLY A 80 11.12 8.32 -25.29
N LEU A 81 10.13 9.11 -24.88
CA LEU A 81 10.27 10.30 -24.04
C LEU A 81 9.37 10.19 -22.79
N ASP A 82 8.06 10.38 -22.96
CA ASP A 82 7.08 10.35 -21.87
C ASP A 82 6.58 8.93 -21.57
N TYR A 83 6.57 8.06 -22.59
CA TYR A 83 6.09 6.69 -22.53
C TYR A 83 7.17 5.72 -23.00
N VAL A 84 7.79 5.02 -22.04
CA VAL A 84 8.83 4.02 -22.32
C VAL A 84 8.51 2.70 -21.61
N PRO A 85 8.33 1.59 -22.34
CA PRO A 85 8.20 0.26 -21.75
C PRO A 85 9.43 -0.07 -20.89
N THR A 86 9.23 -0.10 -19.59
CA THR A 86 10.31 -0.31 -18.62
C THR A 86 10.13 -1.64 -17.88
N ASN A 87 11.23 -2.26 -17.48
CA ASN A 87 11.19 -3.47 -16.67
C ASN A 87 10.47 -3.21 -15.33
N LYS A 88 9.53 -4.09 -14.96
CA LYS A 88 8.75 -4.02 -13.72
C LYS A 88 9.60 -3.87 -12.45
N HIS A 89 10.81 -4.44 -12.41
CA HIS A 89 11.68 -4.37 -11.24
C HIS A 89 12.28 -2.96 -11.07
N ILE A 90 12.61 -2.32 -12.19
CA ILE A 90 13.10 -0.94 -12.21
C ILE A 90 11.96 0.02 -11.85
N LEU A 91 10.77 -0.20 -12.43
CA LEU A 91 9.58 0.59 -12.12
C LEU A 91 9.20 0.50 -10.63
N PHE A 92 9.27 -0.71 -10.05
CA PHE A 92 9.09 -0.90 -8.62
C PHE A 92 10.10 -0.09 -7.79
N GLY A 93 11.38 -0.07 -8.18
CA GLY A 93 12.40 0.74 -7.52
C GLY A 93 12.08 2.24 -7.53
N HIS A 94 11.61 2.77 -8.66
CA HIS A 94 11.20 4.17 -8.77
C HIS A 94 10.00 4.49 -7.87
N HIS A 95 8.97 3.63 -7.87
CA HIS A 95 7.81 3.81 -6.99
C HIS A 95 8.20 3.68 -5.52
N PHE A 96 9.05 2.72 -5.18
CA PHE A 96 9.56 2.55 -3.82
C PHE A 96 10.32 3.79 -3.35
N ALA A 97 11.24 4.31 -4.19
CA ALA A 97 11.99 5.52 -3.88
C ALA A 97 11.09 6.76 -3.70
N ALA A 98 10.04 6.88 -4.52
CA ALA A 98 9.08 7.98 -4.42
C ALA A 98 8.28 7.97 -3.11
N ILE A 99 7.91 6.78 -2.60
CA ILE A 99 7.14 6.63 -1.35
C ILE A 99 8.04 6.65 -0.11
N ALA A 100 9.25 6.10 -0.22
CA ALA A 100 10.19 5.96 0.89
C ALA A 100 10.78 7.30 1.40
N GLY A 101 10.40 8.44 0.81
CA GLY A 101 10.87 9.79 1.15
C GLY A 101 10.50 10.27 2.55
N ALA A 102 9.71 11.34 2.68
CA ALA A 102 9.43 11.95 3.99
C ALA A 102 8.54 11.09 4.91
N GLY A 103 7.77 10.14 4.35
CA GLY A 103 6.79 9.32 5.08
C GLY A 103 7.39 8.51 6.24
N PRO A 104 8.44 7.70 6.03
CA PRO A 104 9.10 6.93 7.08
C PRO A 104 9.78 7.77 8.18
N LEU A 105 10.06 9.05 7.92
CA LEU A 105 10.68 9.95 8.89
C LEU A 105 9.63 10.70 9.71
N VAL A 106 8.66 11.33 9.05
CA VAL A 106 7.66 12.18 9.72
C VAL A 106 6.54 11.36 10.35
N GLY A 107 6.13 10.27 9.69
CA GLY A 107 5.01 9.42 10.13
C GLY A 107 5.21 8.85 11.54
N PRO A 108 6.32 8.17 11.85
CA PRO A 108 6.57 7.62 13.18
C PRO A 108 6.68 8.69 14.27
N VAL A 109 7.26 9.85 13.95
CA VAL A 109 7.39 10.97 14.90
C VAL A 109 6.01 11.52 15.27
N LEU A 110 5.14 11.75 14.29
CA LEU A 110 3.77 12.19 14.54
C LEU A 110 2.94 11.12 15.26
N ALA A 111 3.10 9.85 14.90
CA ALA A 111 2.40 8.75 15.56
C ALA A 111 2.84 8.57 17.03
N ALA A 112 4.12 8.79 17.33
CA ALA A 112 4.66 8.70 18.69
C ALA A 112 4.06 9.75 19.64
N GLN A 113 3.62 10.91 19.13
CA GLN A 113 2.96 11.94 19.93
C GLN A 113 1.65 11.46 20.55
N MET A 114 0.97 10.51 19.91
CA MET A 114 -0.27 9.90 20.42
C MET A 114 0.00 8.72 21.37
N GLY A 115 1.26 8.42 21.66
CA GLY A 115 1.71 7.31 22.48
C GLY A 115 2.24 6.14 21.66
N TYR A 116 3.20 5.41 22.24
CA TYR A 116 3.93 4.34 21.54
C TYR A 116 3.04 3.22 21.00
N LEU A 117 2.18 2.64 21.83
CA LEU A 117 1.30 1.55 21.44
C LEU A 117 0.21 1.97 20.43
N PRO A 118 -0.60 3.02 20.69
CA PRO A 118 -1.62 3.46 19.72
C PRO A 118 -0.97 3.95 18.41
N GLY A 119 0.17 4.64 18.47
CA GLY A 119 0.92 5.04 17.28
C GLY A 119 1.39 3.84 16.46
N THR A 120 1.96 2.81 17.10
CA THR A 120 2.41 1.59 16.41
C THR A 120 1.26 0.82 15.77
N LEU A 121 0.14 0.67 16.50
CA LEU A 121 -1.06 0.01 15.98
C LEU A 121 -1.63 0.77 14.77
N TRP A 122 -1.68 2.10 14.85
CA TRP A 122 -2.13 2.92 13.74
C TRP A 122 -1.19 2.87 12.54
N LEU A 123 0.13 2.84 12.74
CA LEU A 123 1.08 2.69 11.63
C LEU A 123 0.86 1.36 10.90
N ILE A 124 0.66 0.26 11.63
CA ILE A 124 0.44 -1.07 11.03
C ILE A 124 -0.94 -1.15 10.38
N ALA A 125 -2.00 -0.76 11.09
CA ALA A 125 -3.36 -0.86 10.57
C ALA A 125 -3.66 0.17 9.47
N GLY A 126 -3.23 1.41 9.65
CA GLY A 126 -3.46 2.52 8.73
C GLY A 126 -2.78 2.32 7.37
N VAL A 127 -1.57 1.75 7.35
CA VAL A 127 -0.91 1.37 6.09
C VAL A 127 -1.71 0.33 5.33
N VAL A 128 -2.24 -0.69 6.02
CA VAL A 128 -3.03 -1.75 5.38
C VAL A 128 -4.36 -1.23 4.87
N LEU A 129 -5.08 -0.44 5.67
CA LEU A 129 -6.45 -0.04 5.38
C LEU A 129 -6.55 1.15 4.42
N ALA A 130 -5.67 2.15 4.59
CA ALA A 130 -5.74 3.41 3.87
C ALA A 130 -4.51 3.64 2.98
N GLY A 131 -3.29 3.62 3.53
CA GLY A 131 -2.10 4.07 2.82
C GLY A 131 -1.81 3.26 1.55
N ALA A 132 -1.60 1.95 1.69
CA ALA A 132 -1.29 1.09 0.55
C ALA A 132 -2.46 1.01 -0.46
N VAL A 133 -3.69 1.13 0.03
CA VAL A 133 -4.90 1.11 -0.81
C VAL A 133 -4.99 2.38 -1.65
N GLN A 134 -4.80 3.54 -1.02
CA GLN A 134 -4.79 4.83 -1.68
C GLN A 134 -3.74 4.88 -2.79
N ASP A 135 -2.48 4.52 -2.49
CA ASP A 135 -1.40 4.54 -3.46
C ASP A 135 -1.70 3.60 -4.64
N PHE A 136 -2.18 2.39 -4.36
CA PHE A 136 -2.56 1.44 -5.39
C PHE A 136 -3.69 1.97 -6.28
N MET A 137 -4.74 2.54 -5.68
CA MET A 137 -5.89 3.08 -6.42
C MET A 137 -5.50 4.27 -7.29
N VAL A 138 -4.74 5.23 -6.75
CA VAL A 138 -4.30 6.43 -7.48
C VAL A 138 -3.40 6.07 -8.65
N LEU A 139 -2.43 5.18 -8.45
CA LEU A 139 -1.56 4.69 -9.53
C LEU A 139 -2.38 4.02 -10.62
N PHE A 140 -3.31 3.13 -10.24
CA PHE A 140 -4.11 2.43 -11.22
C PHE A 140 -5.04 3.36 -12.01
N LEU A 141 -5.69 4.31 -11.35
CA LEU A 141 -6.52 5.32 -12.03
C LEU A 141 -5.70 6.18 -12.98
N SER A 142 -4.51 6.62 -12.56
CA SER A 142 -3.57 7.36 -13.40
C SER A 142 -3.19 6.56 -14.65
N THR A 143 -2.84 5.28 -14.52
CA THR A 143 -2.52 4.43 -15.69
C THR A 143 -3.69 4.27 -16.67
N ARG A 144 -4.94 4.30 -16.18
CA ARG A 144 -6.13 4.27 -17.05
C ARG A 144 -6.39 5.59 -17.78
N ARG A 145 -5.81 6.69 -17.29
CA ARG A 145 -5.92 8.06 -17.85
C ARG A 145 -4.60 8.50 -18.49
N ASN A 146 -3.85 7.59 -19.11
CA ASN A 146 -2.57 7.88 -19.77
C ASN A 146 -1.51 8.50 -18.84
N GLY A 147 -1.42 8.06 -17.58
CA GLY A 147 -0.38 8.54 -16.65
C GLY A 147 -0.60 9.97 -16.14
N ARG A 148 -1.81 10.52 -16.27
CA ARG A 148 -2.14 11.86 -15.76
C ARG A 148 -2.01 11.96 -14.24
N SER A 149 -1.65 13.15 -13.76
CA SER A 149 -1.59 13.44 -12.32
C SER A 149 -2.98 13.40 -11.69
N LEU A 150 -3.06 13.14 -10.38
CA LEU A 150 -4.33 13.13 -9.66
C LEU A 150 -5.03 14.50 -9.74
N GLY A 151 -4.27 15.59 -9.65
CA GLY A 151 -4.81 16.95 -9.78
C GLY A 151 -5.42 17.22 -11.17
N ASP A 152 -4.77 16.73 -12.24
CA ASP A 152 -5.30 16.86 -13.60
C ASP A 152 -6.57 16.02 -13.79
N MET A 153 -6.60 14.80 -13.23
CA MET A 153 -7.81 13.96 -13.26
C MET A 153 -8.97 14.63 -12.54
N VAL A 154 -8.75 15.23 -11.36
CA VAL A 154 -9.80 15.96 -10.63
C VAL A 154 -10.28 17.17 -11.42
N ARG A 155 -9.37 17.88 -12.10
CA ARG A 155 -9.71 19.04 -12.93
C ARG A 155 -10.60 18.67 -14.11
N GLU A 156 -10.36 17.52 -14.72
CA GLU A 156 -11.16 17.03 -15.86
C GLU A 156 -12.57 16.61 -15.45
N GLU A 157 -12.72 15.97 -14.28
CA GLU A 157 -14.02 15.43 -13.84
C GLU A 157 -14.87 16.46 -13.08
N MET A 158 -14.26 17.31 -12.24
CA MET A 158 -14.98 18.23 -11.35
C MET A 158 -14.90 19.69 -11.81
N GLY A 159 -14.12 19.99 -12.84
CA GLY A 159 -13.94 21.33 -13.38
C GLY A 159 -12.78 22.12 -12.76
N ARG A 160 -12.61 23.35 -13.24
CA ARG A 160 -11.39 24.14 -13.05
C ARG A 160 -11.12 24.55 -11.60
N ILE A 161 -12.17 24.89 -10.83
CA ILE A 161 -12.06 25.34 -9.44
C ILE A 161 -11.60 24.19 -8.51
N PRO A 162 -12.32 23.06 -8.42
CA PRO A 162 -11.90 21.93 -7.58
C PRO A 162 -10.58 21.31 -8.06
N GLY A 163 -10.33 21.27 -9.37
CA GLY A 163 -9.05 20.83 -9.92
C GLY A 163 -7.86 21.67 -9.47
N THR A 164 -8.01 23.00 -9.45
CA THR A 164 -6.92 23.91 -9.03
C THR A 164 -6.64 23.76 -7.53
N ILE A 165 -7.68 23.54 -6.71
CA ILE A 165 -7.52 23.28 -5.26
C ILE A 165 -6.81 21.94 -5.03
N ALA A 166 -7.22 20.89 -5.75
CA ALA A 166 -6.59 19.57 -5.66
C ALA A 166 -5.13 19.60 -6.13
N LEU A 167 -4.82 20.33 -7.20
CA LEU A 167 -3.45 20.58 -7.65
C LEU A 167 -2.62 21.26 -6.55
N PHE A 168 -3.13 22.34 -5.94
CA PHE A 168 -2.44 23.01 -4.85
C PHE A 168 -2.22 22.09 -3.64
N GLY A 169 -3.20 21.28 -3.26
CA GLY A 169 -3.09 20.36 -2.12
C GLY A 169 -2.20 19.14 -2.38
N CYS A 170 -1.97 18.75 -3.65
CA CYS A 170 -1.08 17.64 -3.99
C CYS A 170 0.39 18.05 -4.11
N PHE A 171 0.67 19.33 -4.40
CA PHE A 171 2.02 19.83 -4.68
C PHE A 171 2.63 20.67 -3.54
N LEU A 172 1.89 20.92 -2.47
CA LEU A 172 2.30 21.72 -1.30
C LEU A 172 2.43 20.81 -0.08
#